data_AF-A0A1V0B6J6-F1
#
_entry.id   AF-A0A1V0B6J6-F1
#
_cell.length_a   1.000
_cell.length_b   1.000
_cell.length_c   1.000
_cell.angle_alpha   90.00
_cell.angle_beta   90.00
_cell.angle_gamma   90.00
#
_symmetry.space_group_name_H-M   'P 1'
#
loop_
_entity.id
_entity.type
_entity.pdbx_description
1 polymer ?
#
loop_
_entity_poly.entity_id
_entity_poly.type
_entity_poly.pdbx_seq_one_letter_code
_entity_poly.pdbx_strand_id
1 'polypeptide(L)'
;MLTGSEAGLFRASQGRAQCLARVDFNLGDEAGLLQAMAQLLEQVRRGTCLRLLLASHYVRYALVPWSDDIHSPAELAAYVRLRYELIYGEHVRNWRFSLSSESAGKPRLSAALPDELLKSWCELVSQSGNQLGSVQPYLAVAFNRFRNRLEPDDFLFILAEPGRGSLLQVSNGAWVGVYSQGCAERREALADLVVRQSTLLGLAAGSKRQAFLHAPGQTLDDLALPEELHCQRLQLGSPADSVDPLTDMARVGC
;
A
#
# COMPACT_ATOMS: atom_id res chain seq x y z
N MET A 1 -14.45 18.77 -6.98
CA MET A 1 -14.03 18.44 -8.36
C MET A 1 -13.85 16.94 -8.39
N LEU A 2 -14.47 16.28 -9.39
CA LEU A 2 -14.52 14.82 -9.52
C LEU A 2 -13.10 14.25 -9.59
N THR A 3 -12.62 13.70 -8.48
CA THR A 3 -11.41 12.88 -8.45
C THR A 3 -11.76 11.52 -9.06
N GLY A 4 -11.83 11.47 -10.39
CA GLY A 4 -11.93 10.20 -11.11
C GLY A 4 -10.83 9.28 -10.61
N SER A 5 -11.20 8.10 -10.14
CA SER A 5 -10.25 7.03 -9.86
C SER A 5 -10.18 6.15 -11.09
N GLU A 6 -9.01 5.58 -11.34
CA GLU A 6 -8.79 4.76 -12.52
C GLU A 6 -8.37 3.35 -12.10
N ALA A 7 -8.92 2.35 -12.78
CA ALA A 7 -8.45 0.97 -12.70
C ALA A 7 -7.77 0.62 -14.03
N GLY A 8 -6.62 -0.05 -13.97
CA GLY A 8 -5.86 -0.40 -15.16
C GLY A 8 -5.53 -1.89 -15.22
N LEU A 9 -5.59 -2.46 -16.42
CA LEU A 9 -5.11 -3.79 -16.74
C LEU A 9 -3.74 -3.68 -17.39
N PHE A 10 -2.76 -4.35 -16.78
CA PHE A 10 -1.38 -4.34 -17.25
C PHE A 10 -0.87 -5.75 -17.50
N ARG A 11 -0.07 -5.90 -18.56
CA ARG A 11 0.81 -7.05 -18.75
C ARG A 11 2.20 -6.69 -18.24
N ALA A 12 2.61 -7.34 -17.16
CA ALA A 12 3.97 -7.25 -16.65
C ALA A 12 4.90 -8.19 -17.45
N SER A 13 6.04 -7.67 -17.91
CA SER A 13 7.16 -8.43 -18.45
C SER A 13 8.46 -7.83 -17.93
N GLN A 14 9.52 -8.61 -17.70
CA GLN A 14 10.77 -8.20 -17.02
C GLN A 14 11.07 -6.67 -17.05
N GLY A 15 10.75 -5.98 -15.94
CA GLY A 15 11.00 -4.54 -15.76
C GLY A 15 10.11 -3.56 -16.55
N ARG A 16 9.09 -4.03 -17.26
CA ARG A 16 8.15 -3.24 -18.07
C ARG A 16 6.69 -3.62 -17.78
N ALA A 17 5.85 -2.61 -17.65
CA ALA A 17 4.40 -2.78 -17.59
C ALA A 17 3.77 -2.24 -18.88
N GLN A 18 3.15 -3.11 -19.67
CA GLN A 18 2.36 -2.71 -20.83
C GLN A 18 0.91 -2.51 -20.41
N CYS A 19 0.39 -1.30 -20.54
CA CYS A 19 -1.03 -1.02 -20.36
C CYS A 19 -1.84 -1.70 -21.47
N LEU A 20 -2.86 -2.47 -21.11
CA LEU A 20 -3.78 -3.11 -22.05
C LEU A 20 -5.12 -2.37 -22.14
N ALA A 21 -5.65 -1.92 -20.99
CA ALA A 21 -6.90 -1.17 -20.91
C ALA A 21 -6.96 -0.40 -19.58
N ARG A 22 -7.81 0.63 -19.54
CA ARG A 22 -8.11 1.41 -18.34
C ARG A 22 -9.58 1.82 -18.33
N VAL A 23 -10.12 1.97 -17.12
CA VAL A 23 -11.50 2.37 -16.91
C VAL A 23 -11.57 3.30 -15.71
N ASP A 24 -12.21 4.45 -15.92
CA ASP A 24 -12.52 5.41 -14.86
C ASP A 24 -13.72 4.96 -14.04
N PHE A 25 -13.66 5.23 -12.75
CA PHE A 25 -14.74 5.01 -11.78
C PHE A 25 -14.66 6.04 -10.65
N ASN A 26 -15.70 6.11 -9.82
CA ASN A 26 -15.71 7.02 -8.67
C ASN A 26 -15.09 6.36 -7.44
N LEU A 27 -14.15 7.03 -6.77
CA LEU A 27 -13.58 6.49 -5.54
C LEU A 27 -14.67 6.30 -4.48
N GLY A 28 -14.68 5.13 -3.83
CA GLY A 28 -15.67 4.79 -2.82
C GLY A 28 -17.00 4.26 -3.38
N ASP A 29 -17.15 4.22 -4.71
CA ASP A 29 -18.23 3.51 -5.38
C ASP A 29 -17.80 2.06 -5.68
N GLU A 30 -18.13 1.15 -4.77
CA GLU A 30 -17.79 -0.27 -4.90
C GLU A 30 -18.44 -0.91 -6.15
N ALA A 31 -19.66 -0.50 -6.50
CA ALA A 31 -20.35 -1.00 -7.68
C ALA A 31 -19.68 -0.50 -8.97
N GLY A 32 -19.31 0.79 -9.00
CA GLY A 32 -18.53 1.37 -10.09
C GLY A 32 -17.17 0.68 -10.30
N LEU A 33 -16.46 0.36 -9.21
CA LEU A 33 -15.21 -0.40 -9.29
C LEU A 33 -15.42 -1.81 -9.84
N LEU A 34 -16.44 -2.53 -9.38
CA LEU A 34 -16.76 -3.87 -9.89
C LEU A 34 -17.10 -3.84 -11.39
N GLN A 35 -17.85 -2.82 -11.83
CA GLN A 35 -18.16 -2.62 -13.24
C GLN A 35 -16.89 -2.32 -14.06
N ALA A 36 -16.00 -1.46 -13.56
CA ALA A 36 -14.73 -1.17 -14.19
C ALA A 36 -13.86 -2.43 -14.32
N MET A 37 -13.79 -3.25 -13.26
CA MET A 37 -13.08 -4.52 -13.30
C MET A 37 -13.69 -5.50 -14.30
N ALA A 38 -15.02 -5.58 -14.40
CA ALA A 38 -15.70 -6.44 -15.38
C ALA A 38 -15.30 -6.06 -16.82
N GLN A 39 -15.30 -4.77 -17.14
CA GLN A 39 -14.88 -4.26 -18.46
C GLN A 39 -13.41 -4.59 -18.76
N LEU A 40 -12.52 -4.46 -17.76
CA LEU A 40 -11.11 -4.83 -17.94
C LEU A 40 -10.94 -6.34 -18.19
N LEU A 41 -11.74 -7.19 -17.55
CA LEU A 41 -11.68 -8.64 -17.71
C LEU A 41 -12.10 -9.12 -19.11
N GLU A 42 -12.88 -8.35 -19.86
CA GLU A 42 -13.20 -8.66 -21.26
C GLU A 42 -11.95 -8.69 -22.16
N GLN A 43 -10.90 -7.98 -21.76
CA GLN A 43 -9.61 -7.95 -22.46
C GLN A 43 -8.66 -9.09 -22.05
N VAL A 44 -9.05 -9.89 -21.05
CA VAL A 44 -8.24 -10.98 -20.49
C VAL A 44 -8.62 -12.31 -21.14
N ARG A 45 -7.61 -13.05 -21.62
CA ARG A 45 -7.83 -14.41 -22.14
C ARG A 45 -8.26 -15.33 -20.99
N ARG A 46 -9.29 -16.14 -21.21
CA ARG A 46 -9.75 -17.15 -20.22
C ARG A 46 -8.61 -18.07 -19.78
N GLY A 47 -8.65 -18.52 -18.53
CA GLY A 47 -7.60 -19.32 -17.91
C GLY A 47 -6.38 -18.51 -17.46
N THR A 48 -6.43 -17.18 -17.48
CA THR A 48 -5.34 -16.35 -16.97
C THR A 48 -5.38 -16.29 -15.45
N CYS A 49 -4.23 -16.46 -14.80
CA CYS A 49 -4.05 -16.19 -13.38
C CYS A 49 -3.64 -14.72 -13.18
N LEU A 50 -4.51 -13.93 -12.56
CA LEU A 50 -4.36 -12.49 -12.35
C LEU A 50 -3.77 -12.16 -10.98
N ARG A 51 -3.06 -11.03 -10.91
CA ARG A 51 -2.64 -10.37 -9.68
C ARG A 51 -3.39 -9.04 -9.58
N LEU A 52 -4.01 -8.78 -8.44
CA LEU A 52 -4.63 -7.49 -8.14
C LEU A 52 -3.73 -6.69 -7.20
N LEU A 53 -3.27 -5.52 -7.66
CA LEU A 53 -2.57 -4.54 -6.85
C LEU A 53 -3.59 -3.52 -6.34
N LEU A 54 -3.64 -3.31 -5.02
CA LEU A 54 -4.61 -2.42 -4.38
C LEU A 54 -3.94 -1.14 -3.90
N ALA A 55 -4.45 0.00 -4.37
CA ALA A 55 -4.11 1.29 -3.79
C ALA A 55 -4.44 1.33 -2.29
N SER A 56 -3.69 2.10 -1.50
CA SER A 56 -3.89 2.19 -0.05
C SER A 56 -5.26 2.77 0.36
N HIS A 57 -6.04 3.27 -0.59
CA HIS A 57 -7.43 3.67 -0.37
C HIS A 57 -8.31 2.51 0.12
N TYR A 58 -8.08 1.30 -0.41
CA TYR A 58 -8.85 0.09 -0.13
C TYR A 58 -8.32 -0.72 1.05
N VAL A 59 -7.17 -0.34 1.59
CA VAL A 59 -6.46 -1.12 2.60
C VAL A 59 -6.39 -0.33 3.91
N ARG A 60 -6.47 -1.06 5.02
CA ARG A 60 -6.23 -0.53 6.37
C ARG A 60 -5.06 -1.25 6.99
N TYR A 61 -4.17 -0.50 7.60
CA TYR A 61 -2.92 -1.01 8.11
C TYR A 61 -2.84 -0.87 9.61
N ALA A 62 -2.26 -1.86 10.28
CA ALA A 62 -2.01 -1.79 11.70
C ALA A 62 -0.66 -2.42 12.03
N LEU A 63 -0.02 -1.88 13.08
CA LEU A 63 1.07 -2.56 13.75
C LEU A 63 0.48 -3.55 14.76
N VAL A 64 0.92 -4.80 14.67
CA VAL A 64 0.53 -5.90 15.56
C VAL A 64 1.74 -6.25 16.42
N PRO A 65 1.79 -5.82 17.69
CA PRO A 65 2.89 -6.13 18.58
C PRO A 65 3.10 -7.63 18.75
N TRP A 66 4.33 -8.00 19.09
CA TRP A 66 4.61 -9.35 19.57
C TRP A 66 3.91 -9.58 20.91
N SER A 67 3.46 -10.82 21.13
CA SER A 67 3.02 -11.29 22.44
C SER A 67 3.50 -12.72 22.62
N ASP A 68 4.15 -12.99 23.76
CA ASP A 68 4.57 -14.34 24.14
C ASP A 68 3.37 -15.22 24.55
N ASP A 69 2.20 -14.62 24.81
CA ASP A 69 0.97 -15.32 25.19
C ASP A 69 0.19 -15.91 24.00
N ILE A 70 0.64 -15.64 22.76
CA ILE A 70 -0.01 -16.14 21.54
C ILE A 70 0.68 -17.43 21.10
N HIS A 71 -0.01 -18.56 21.21
CA HIS A 71 0.55 -19.89 20.96
C HIS A 71 -0.06 -20.60 19.75
N SER A 72 -1.13 -20.05 19.17
CA SER A 72 -1.84 -20.64 18.04
C SER A 72 -2.20 -19.63 16.94
N PRO A 73 -2.38 -20.09 15.69
CA PRO A 73 -2.88 -19.23 14.61
C PRO A 73 -4.26 -18.61 14.90
N ALA A 74 -5.12 -19.31 15.65
CA ALA A 74 -6.44 -18.81 16.03
C ALA A 74 -6.36 -17.65 17.04
N GLU A 75 -5.50 -17.77 18.05
CA GLU A 75 -5.22 -16.68 19.00
C GLU A 75 -4.60 -15.48 18.29
N LEU A 76 -3.67 -15.70 17.35
CA LEU A 76 -3.10 -14.63 16.56
C LEU A 76 -4.18 -13.90 15.73
N ALA A 77 -5.08 -14.65 15.08
CA ALA A 77 -6.17 -14.07 14.32
C ALA A 77 -7.13 -13.25 15.21
N ALA A 78 -7.44 -13.73 16.41
CA ALA A 78 -8.26 -13.02 17.39
C ALA A 78 -7.55 -11.74 17.89
N TYR A 79 -6.26 -11.82 18.17
CA TYR A 79 -5.45 -10.68 18.58
C TYR A 79 -5.41 -9.60 17.50
N VAL A 80 -5.15 -9.97 16.24
CA VAL A 80 -5.17 -9.03 15.11
C VAL A 80 -6.53 -8.37 14.98
N ARG A 81 -7.63 -9.13 15.09
CA ARG A 81 -8.97 -8.57 15.03
C ARG A 81 -9.21 -7.53 16.13
N LEU A 82 -8.89 -7.86 17.37
CA LEU A 82 -9.00 -6.93 18.50
C LEU A 82 -8.19 -5.64 18.26
N ARG A 83 -6.97 -5.77 17.72
CA ARG A 83 -6.14 -4.61 17.35
C ARG A 83 -6.82 -3.71 16.33
N TYR A 84 -7.46 -4.28 15.31
CA TYR A 84 -8.20 -3.50 14.33
C TYR A 84 -9.48 -2.90 14.92
N GLU A 85 -10.17 -3.60 15.82
CA GLU A 85 -11.37 -3.07 16.51
C GLU A 85 -11.02 -1.85 17.36
N LEU A 86 -9.86 -1.86 18.02
CA LEU A 86 -9.37 -0.70 18.79
C LEU A 86 -9.04 0.51 17.92
N ILE A 87 -8.55 0.30 16.70
CA ILE A 87 -8.09 1.38 15.80
C ILE A 87 -9.25 1.91 14.94
N TYR A 88 -10.13 1.02 14.47
CA TYR A 88 -11.14 1.30 13.43
C TYR A 88 -12.59 1.06 13.89
N GLY A 89 -12.81 0.58 15.12
CA GLY A 89 -14.12 0.26 15.66
C GLY A 89 -14.65 -1.13 15.25
N GLU A 90 -15.83 -1.49 15.75
CA GLU A 90 -16.39 -2.85 15.65
C GLU A 90 -16.75 -3.32 14.22
N HIS A 91 -16.74 -2.43 13.24
CA HIS A 91 -17.17 -2.73 11.86
C HIS A 91 -16.14 -3.61 11.12
N VAL A 92 -15.00 -3.90 11.73
CA VAL A 92 -13.92 -4.73 11.18
C VAL A 92 -14.11 -6.24 11.38
N ARG A 93 -15.20 -6.68 12.02
CA ARG A 93 -15.45 -8.12 12.32
C ARG A 93 -15.42 -9.01 11.07
N ASN A 94 -15.84 -8.48 9.92
CA ASN A 94 -15.87 -9.21 8.65
C ASN A 94 -14.74 -8.76 7.72
N TRP A 95 -13.58 -8.41 8.26
CA TRP A 95 -12.42 -8.08 7.44
C TRP A 95 -11.50 -9.29 7.26
N ARG A 96 -10.81 -9.30 6.13
CA ARG A 96 -9.73 -10.22 5.84
C ARG A 96 -8.41 -9.55 6.23
N PHE A 97 -7.55 -10.28 6.94
CA PHE A 97 -6.26 -9.80 7.43
C PHE A 97 -5.10 -10.53 6.76
N SER A 98 -3.99 -9.84 6.58
CA SER A 98 -2.70 -10.39 6.14
C SER A 98 -1.58 -9.80 7.00
N LEU A 99 -0.63 -10.63 7.41
CA LEU A 99 0.48 -10.26 8.29
C LEU A 99 1.81 -10.38 7.56
N SER A 100 2.74 -9.45 7.83
CA SER A 100 4.14 -9.62 7.46
C SER A 100 4.77 -10.77 8.24
N SER A 101 5.78 -11.39 7.63
CA SER A 101 6.63 -12.36 8.29
C SER A 101 7.67 -11.63 9.13
N GLU A 102 7.72 -11.90 10.43
CA GLU A 102 8.72 -11.32 11.33
C GLU A 102 9.23 -12.36 12.31
N SER A 103 10.45 -12.14 12.80
CA SER A 103 11.05 -12.98 13.84
C SER A 103 10.27 -12.85 15.16
N ALA A 104 10.34 -13.88 16.01
CA ALA A 104 9.82 -13.80 17.36
C ALA A 104 10.40 -12.58 18.11
N GLY A 105 9.59 -11.97 18.98
CA GLY A 105 9.96 -10.74 19.70
C GLY A 105 9.78 -9.45 18.89
N LYS A 106 9.49 -9.51 17.58
CA LYS A 106 9.28 -8.32 16.74
C LYS A 106 7.80 -8.09 16.39
N PRO A 107 7.36 -6.83 16.38
CA PRO A 107 6.02 -6.46 15.89
C PRO A 107 5.89 -6.71 14.39
N ARG A 108 4.68 -7.00 13.94
CA ARG A 108 4.33 -7.29 12.54
C ARG A 108 3.52 -6.16 11.93
N LEU A 109 3.71 -5.94 10.63
CA LEU A 109 2.77 -5.15 9.84
C LEU A 109 1.56 -6.00 9.48
N SER A 110 0.38 -5.42 9.57
CA SER A 110 -0.86 -6.02 9.09
C SER A 110 -1.50 -5.13 8.04
N ALA A 111 -2.11 -5.76 7.04
CA ALA A 111 -2.99 -5.15 6.08
C ALA A 111 -4.36 -5.84 6.15
N ALA A 112 -5.44 -5.07 6.01
CA ALA A 112 -6.79 -5.58 6.03
C ALA A 112 -7.71 -4.85 5.05
N LEU A 113 -8.76 -5.55 4.64
CA LEU A 113 -9.84 -5.04 3.81
C LEU A 113 -11.15 -5.77 4.14
N PRO A 114 -12.33 -5.20 3.81
CA PRO A 114 -13.60 -5.91 3.93
C PRO A 114 -13.60 -7.25 3.16
N ASP A 115 -14.05 -8.32 3.81
CA ASP A 115 -14.07 -9.67 3.24
C ASP A 115 -15.07 -9.78 2.08
N GLU A 116 -16.21 -9.10 2.18
CA GLU A 116 -17.23 -9.05 1.11
C GLU A 116 -16.71 -8.41 -0.18
N LEU A 117 -15.86 -7.38 -0.06
CA LEU A 117 -15.23 -6.75 -1.22
C LEU A 117 -14.26 -7.72 -1.90
N LEU A 118 -13.45 -8.44 -1.11
CA LEU A 118 -12.55 -9.47 -1.62
C LEU A 118 -13.30 -10.61 -2.31
N LYS A 119 -14.39 -11.09 -1.70
CA LYS A 119 -15.27 -12.12 -2.29
C LYS A 119 -15.84 -11.67 -3.62
N SER A 120 -16.38 -10.44 -3.70
CA SER A 120 -16.94 -9.87 -4.92
C SER A 120 -15.91 -9.84 -6.06
N TRP A 121 -14.65 -9.48 -5.77
CA TRP A 121 -13.58 -9.53 -6.78
C TRP A 121 -13.22 -10.96 -7.20
N CYS A 122 -13.11 -11.88 -6.24
CA CYS A 122 -12.83 -13.29 -6.53
C CYS A 122 -13.93 -13.92 -7.41
N GLU A 123 -15.19 -13.66 -7.07
CA GLU A 123 -16.36 -14.14 -7.83
C GLU A 123 -16.38 -13.57 -9.24
N LEU A 124 -16.20 -12.25 -9.40
CA LEU A 124 -16.15 -11.60 -10.71
C LEU A 124 -15.04 -12.19 -11.61
N VAL A 125 -13.84 -12.35 -11.07
CA VAL A 125 -12.72 -12.95 -11.81
C VAL A 125 -13.03 -14.40 -12.17
N SER A 126 -13.59 -15.19 -11.25
CA SER A 126 -13.97 -16.59 -11.50
C SER A 126 -15.05 -16.71 -12.58
N GLN A 127 -16.07 -15.85 -12.56
CA GLN A 127 -17.15 -15.84 -13.55
C GLN A 127 -16.64 -15.52 -14.97
N SER A 128 -15.58 -14.72 -15.09
CA SER A 128 -14.89 -14.49 -16.38
C SER A 128 -14.10 -15.71 -16.89
N GLY A 129 -14.00 -16.79 -16.10
CA GLY A 129 -13.19 -17.97 -16.42
C GLY A 129 -11.70 -17.77 -16.16
N ASN A 130 -11.34 -16.85 -15.26
CA ASN A 130 -9.97 -16.55 -14.85
C ASN A 130 -9.79 -16.88 -13.36
N GLN A 131 -8.55 -16.80 -12.86
CA GLN A 131 -8.25 -17.02 -11.45
C GLN A 131 -7.61 -15.76 -10.85
N LEU A 132 -7.98 -15.41 -9.63
CA LEU A 132 -7.27 -14.39 -8.85
C LEU A 132 -6.20 -15.07 -8.00
N GLY A 133 -4.95 -15.04 -8.44
CA GLY A 133 -3.83 -15.73 -7.78
C GLY A 133 -3.27 -14.99 -6.58
N SER A 134 -3.36 -13.66 -6.56
CA SER A 134 -2.94 -12.85 -5.42
C SER A 134 -3.61 -11.49 -5.40
N VAL A 135 -3.89 -11.01 -4.19
CA VAL A 135 -4.33 -9.63 -3.91
C VAL A 135 -3.31 -9.00 -3.00
N GLN A 136 -2.69 -7.91 -3.43
CA GLN A 136 -1.53 -7.34 -2.75
C GLN A 136 -1.71 -5.83 -2.54
N PRO A 137 -1.57 -5.33 -1.29
CA PRO A 137 -1.51 -3.91 -1.02
C PRO A 137 -0.30 -3.27 -1.70
N TYR A 138 -0.52 -2.17 -2.40
CA TYR A 138 0.54 -1.48 -3.14
C TYR A 138 1.69 -1.05 -2.23
N LEU A 139 1.39 -0.58 -1.01
CA LEU A 139 2.41 -0.23 0.00
C LEU A 139 3.37 -1.38 0.29
N ALA A 140 2.86 -2.59 0.48
CA ALA A 140 3.68 -3.76 0.77
C ALA A 140 4.53 -4.15 -0.44
N VAL A 141 3.97 -4.11 -1.64
CA VAL A 141 4.66 -4.47 -2.88
C VAL A 141 5.76 -3.45 -3.20
N ALA A 142 5.46 -2.15 -3.07
CA ALA A 142 6.41 -1.07 -3.26
C ALA A 142 7.57 -1.15 -2.26
N PHE A 143 7.27 -1.31 -0.96
CA PHE A 143 8.28 -1.50 0.06
C PHE A 143 9.18 -2.69 -0.27
N ASN A 144 8.60 -3.86 -0.56
CA ASN A 144 9.36 -5.08 -0.85
C ASN A 144 10.24 -4.94 -2.10
N ARG A 145 9.83 -4.15 -3.08
CA ARG A 145 10.61 -3.86 -4.29
C ARG A 145 11.88 -3.06 -3.98
N PHE A 146 11.78 -2.13 -3.04
CA PHE A 146 12.89 -1.24 -2.67
C PHE A 146 13.70 -1.69 -1.46
N ARG A 147 13.23 -2.67 -0.68
CA ARG A 147 13.84 -3.07 0.61
C ARG A 147 15.35 -3.28 0.57
N ASN A 148 15.90 -3.78 -0.55
CA ASN A 148 17.34 -4.02 -0.69
C ASN A 148 18.17 -2.74 -0.88
N ARG A 149 17.51 -1.59 -1.09
CA ARG A 149 18.12 -0.25 -1.21
C ARG A 149 17.94 0.58 0.07
N LEU A 150 17.21 0.06 1.06
CA LEU A 150 16.95 0.75 2.31
C LEU A 150 18.02 0.36 3.32
N GLU A 151 18.42 1.30 4.17
CA GLU A 151 19.19 0.99 5.37
C GLU A 151 18.34 0.07 6.28
N PRO A 152 18.93 -0.93 6.96
CA PRO A 152 18.15 -1.94 7.68
C PRO A 152 17.54 -1.43 8.99
N ASP A 153 18.19 -0.48 9.66
CA ASP A 153 17.96 -0.27 11.09
C ASP A 153 17.06 0.91 11.44
N ASP A 154 17.24 2.07 10.82
CA ASP A 154 16.47 3.28 11.14
C ASP A 154 16.10 4.06 9.88
N PHE A 155 14.82 3.97 9.47
CA PHE A 155 14.33 4.72 8.32
C PHE A 155 12.83 4.98 8.35
N LEU A 156 12.43 5.96 7.55
CA LEU A 156 11.05 6.24 7.21
C LEU A 156 10.82 5.94 5.72
N PHE A 157 9.94 5.00 5.40
CA PHE A 157 9.50 4.79 4.03
C PHE A 157 8.18 5.52 3.80
N ILE A 158 8.16 6.40 2.80
CA ILE A 158 7.04 7.29 2.46
C ILE A 158 6.51 6.84 1.11
N LEU A 159 5.21 6.53 1.07
CA LEU A 159 4.47 6.26 -0.14
C LEU A 159 3.43 7.35 -0.39
N ALA A 160 3.60 8.10 -1.47
CA ALA A 160 2.66 9.14 -1.88
C ALA A 160 1.86 8.67 -3.10
N GLU A 161 0.69 8.08 -2.85
CA GLU A 161 -0.29 7.78 -3.88
C GLU A 161 -1.16 9.03 -4.15
N PRO A 162 -1.74 9.17 -5.35
CA PRO A 162 -2.75 10.20 -5.60
C PRO A 162 -3.85 10.17 -4.52
N GLY A 163 -4.07 11.31 -3.87
CA GLY A 163 -5.02 11.48 -2.77
C GLY A 163 -4.69 10.78 -1.44
N ARG A 164 -3.54 10.11 -1.28
CA ARG A 164 -3.23 9.33 -0.06
C ARG A 164 -1.74 9.24 0.25
N GLY A 165 -1.37 9.58 1.48
CA GLY A 165 -0.01 9.43 2.01
C GLY A 165 0.06 8.28 3.00
N SER A 166 1.03 7.38 2.81
CA SER A 166 1.29 6.26 3.71
C SER A 166 2.75 6.26 4.17
N LEU A 167 2.97 5.91 5.44
CA LEU A 167 4.28 5.92 6.09
C LEU A 167 4.53 4.56 6.76
N LEU A 168 5.74 4.04 6.59
CA LEU A 168 6.26 2.91 7.38
C LEU A 168 7.51 3.37 8.11
N GLN A 169 7.55 3.12 9.41
CA GLN A 169 8.68 3.51 10.25
C GLN A 169 9.35 2.26 10.81
N VAL A 170 10.67 2.20 10.64
CA VAL A 170 11.55 1.20 11.23
C VAL A 170 12.49 1.90 12.20
N SER A 171 12.67 1.29 13.38
CA SER A 171 13.73 1.67 14.30
C SER A 171 14.37 0.46 14.95
N ASN A 172 15.70 0.47 15.10
CA ASN A 172 16.51 -0.66 15.53
C ASN A 172 16.13 -1.97 14.79
N GLY A 173 15.86 -1.88 13.49
CA GLY A 173 15.50 -3.01 12.64
C GLY A 173 14.15 -3.66 12.97
N ALA A 174 13.25 -2.94 13.64
CA ALA A 174 11.89 -3.37 13.95
C ALA A 174 10.85 -2.34 13.49
N TRP A 175 9.67 -2.82 13.08
CA TRP A 175 8.55 -1.95 12.76
C TRP A 175 8.06 -1.21 14.00
N VAL A 176 8.02 0.11 13.95
CA VAL A 176 7.52 0.94 15.07
C VAL A 176 6.26 1.72 14.72
N GLY A 177 5.96 1.85 13.42
CA GLY A 177 4.76 2.56 12.98
C GLY A 177 4.35 2.24 11.56
N VAL A 178 3.04 2.25 11.34
CA VAL A 178 2.43 2.33 10.01
C VAL A 178 1.30 3.33 10.06
N TYR A 179 1.26 4.23 9.08
CA TYR A 179 0.22 5.23 8.95
C TYR A 179 -0.25 5.32 7.51
N SER A 180 -1.54 5.60 7.31
CA SER A 180 -2.09 5.89 5.98
C SER A 180 -3.33 6.76 6.11
N GLN A 181 -3.35 7.88 5.41
CA GLN A 181 -4.49 8.79 5.41
C GLN A 181 -4.68 9.52 4.08
N GLY A 182 -5.85 10.12 3.90
CA GLY A 182 -6.08 11.09 2.84
C GLY A 182 -5.06 12.22 2.90
N CYS A 183 -4.45 12.52 1.75
CA CYS A 183 -3.44 13.57 1.62
C CYS A 183 -3.69 14.28 0.30
N ALA A 184 -3.70 15.62 0.33
CA ALA A 184 -3.77 16.38 -0.91
C ALA A 184 -2.52 16.11 -1.77
N GLU A 185 -2.68 16.15 -3.10
CA GLU A 185 -1.62 15.91 -4.10
C GLU A 185 -0.71 17.14 -4.25
N ARG A 186 -0.15 17.57 -3.12
CA ARG A 186 0.76 18.72 -3.02
C ARG A 186 1.89 18.38 -2.07
N ARG A 187 3.09 18.86 -2.40
CA ARG A 187 4.33 18.61 -1.63
C ARG A 187 4.18 19.04 -0.17
N GLU A 188 3.59 20.20 0.07
CA GLU A 188 3.44 20.76 1.42
C GLU A 188 2.52 19.88 2.27
N ALA A 189 1.44 19.37 1.70
CA ALA A 189 0.51 18.49 2.42
C ALA A 189 1.17 17.16 2.82
N LEU A 190 2.02 16.60 1.97
CA LEU A 190 2.80 15.41 2.31
C LEU A 190 3.87 15.71 3.36
N ALA A 191 4.57 16.84 3.24
CA ALA A 191 5.56 17.27 4.23
C ALA A 191 4.91 17.46 5.60
N ASP A 192 3.78 18.18 5.68
CA ASP A 192 3.01 18.37 6.91
C ASP A 192 2.58 17.04 7.53
N LEU A 193 2.14 16.09 6.69
CA LEU A 193 1.80 14.75 7.13
C LEU A 193 3.01 14.05 7.75
N VAL A 194 4.15 14.05 7.06
CA VAL A 194 5.40 13.43 7.54
C VAL A 194 5.84 14.06 8.84
N VAL A 195 5.88 15.39 8.93
CA VAL A 195 6.25 16.13 10.15
C VAL A 195 5.33 15.75 11.31
N ARG A 196 4.02 15.82 11.10
CA ARG A 196 3.03 15.53 12.14
C ARG A 196 3.14 14.09 12.64
N GLN A 197 3.24 13.11 11.74
CA GLN A 197 3.40 11.71 12.15
C GLN A 197 4.75 11.46 12.81
N SER A 198 5.80 12.14 12.34
CA SER A 198 7.12 12.07 12.97
C SER A 198 7.05 12.55 14.42
N THR A 199 6.46 13.71 14.67
CA THR A 199 6.30 14.21 16.03
C THR A 199 5.46 13.28 16.91
N LEU A 200 4.33 12.78 16.40
CA LEU A 200 3.43 11.91 17.18
C LEU A 200 4.04 10.55 17.52
N LEU A 201 4.87 10.00 16.63
CA LEU A 201 5.56 8.72 16.83
C LEU A 201 6.88 8.88 17.60
N GLY A 202 7.18 10.07 18.12
CA GLY A 202 8.40 10.34 18.88
C GLY A 202 9.67 10.28 18.01
N LEU A 203 9.57 10.61 16.72
CA LEU A 203 10.73 10.68 15.83
C LEU A 203 11.69 11.84 16.18
N ALA A 204 11.30 12.76 17.07
CA ALA A 204 12.17 13.76 17.71
C ALA A 204 12.63 13.23 19.08
N ALA A 205 13.92 13.08 19.41
CA ALA A 205 15.05 13.92 19.06
C ALA A 205 16.37 13.14 19.10
N GLY A 206 17.32 13.49 18.22
CA GLY A 206 18.75 13.24 18.44
C GLY A 206 19.51 12.48 17.35
N SER A 207 18.84 11.83 16.40
CA SER A 207 19.51 11.05 15.33
C SER A 207 18.98 11.42 13.95
N LYS A 208 19.88 11.78 13.03
CA LYS A 208 19.54 11.91 11.60
C LYS A 208 19.07 10.56 11.08
N ARG A 209 17.94 10.52 10.39
CA ARG A 209 17.39 9.29 9.79
C ARG A 209 17.23 9.43 8.28
N GLN A 210 17.31 8.31 7.59
CA GLN A 210 17.02 8.24 6.17
C GLN A 210 15.51 8.17 5.94
N ALA A 211 14.99 9.02 5.06
CA ALA A 211 13.63 8.97 4.57
C ALA A 211 13.67 8.54 3.10
N PHE A 212 12.83 7.59 2.72
CA PHE A 212 12.78 7.04 1.38
C PHE A 212 11.41 7.30 0.77
N LEU A 213 11.35 8.14 -0.27
CA LEU A 213 10.09 8.55 -0.89
C LEU A 213 9.85 7.81 -2.19
N HIS A 214 8.75 7.07 -2.27
CA HIS A 214 8.17 6.60 -3.52
C HIS A 214 6.84 7.31 -3.79
N ALA A 215 6.72 7.94 -4.97
CA ALA A 215 5.58 8.77 -5.34
C ALA A 215 5.18 8.48 -6.80
N PRO A 216 4.44 7.39 -7.06
CA PRO A 216 4.05 7.01 -8.44
C PRO A 216 3.23 8.13 -9.10
N GLY A 217 3.65 8.54 -10.30
CA GLY A 217 2.99 9.58 -11.09
C GLY A 217 2.87 10.96 -10.45
N GLN A 218 3.64 11.26 -9.41
CA GLN A 218 3.69 12.60 -8.80
C GLN A 218 5.10 13.18 -8.87
N THR A 219 5.25 14.40 -9.36
CA THR A 219 6.51 15.14 -9.33
C THR A 219 6.65 15.86 -7.98
N LEU A 220 7.06 15.12 -6.95
CA LEU A 220 7.35 15.65 -5.61
C LEU A 220 8.84 15.96 -5.44
N ASP A 221 9.40 16.70 -6.39
CA ASP A 221 10.80 17.14 -6.30
C ASP A 221 10.95 18.17 -5.16
N ASP A 222 12.10 18.15 -4.49
CA ASP A 222 12.42 19.05 -3.37
C ASP A 222 11.38 19.04 -2.23
N LEU A 223 10.92 17.84 -1.83
CA LEU A 223 10.05 17.69 -0.65
C LEU A 223 10.75 18.25 0.60
N ALA A 224 10.25 19.36 1.11
CA ALA A 224 10.78 20.04 2.29
C ALA A 224 10.46 19.24 3.56
N LEU A 225 11.33 18.30 3.93
CA LEU A 225 11.29 17.60 5.20
C LEU A 225 12.16 18.32 6.25
N PRO A 226 11.93 18.07 7.56
CA PRO A 226 12.83 18.52 8.62
C PRO A 226 14.29 18.13 8.36
N GLU A 227 15.25 18.94 8.82
CA GLU A 227 16.69 18.71 8.60
C GLU A 227 17.19 17.36 9.14
N GLU A 228 16.47 16.78 10.09
CA GLU A 228 16.74 15.46 10.67
C GLU A 228 16.39 14.30 9.72
N LEU A 229 15.63 14.56 8.65
CA LEU A 229 15.21 13.57 7.65
C LEU A 229 15.90 13.83 6.32
N HIS A 230 16.89 13.00 5.98
CA HIS A 230 17.47 13.01 4.65
C HIS A 230 16.58 12.24 3.68
N CYS A 231 15.91 12.95 2.76
CA CYS A 231 14.98 12.33 1.82
C CYS A 231 15.67 11.84 0.55
N GLN A 232 15.73 10.53 0.35
CA GLN A 232 16.10 9.90 -0.91
C GLN A 232 14.86 9.47 -1.69
N ARG A 233 14.77 9.86 -2.96
CA ARG A 233 13.68 9.44 -3.84
C ARG A 233 13.93 8.06 -4.45
N LEU A 234 12.89 7.24 -4.47
CA LEU A 234 12.84 5.90 -5.04
C LEU A 234 11.89 5.88 -6.25
N GLN A 235 12.46 5.61 -7.42
CA GLN A 235 11.72 5.53 -8.69
C GLN A 235 11.93 4.17 -9.35
N LEU A 236 10.97 3.77 -10.19
CA LEU A 236 11.04 2.59 -11.06
C LEU A 236 11.03 3.02 -12.52
N GLY A 237 12.01 2.56 -13.30
CA GLY A 237 12.20 3.00 -14.68
C GLY A 237 13.05 4.27 -14.80
N SER A 238 13.17 4.82 -16.01
CA SER A 238 13.89 6.06 -16.25
C SER A 238 13.06 7.27 -15.79
N PRO A 239 13.66 8.39 -15.32
CA PRO A 239 12.93 9.61 -15.00
C PRO A 239 12.11 10.20 -16.16
N ALA A 240 12.44 9.82 -17.40
CA ALA A 240 11.73 10.20 -18.61
C ALA A 240 10.51 9.31 -18.93
N ASP A 241 10.35 8.18 -18.24
CA ASP A 241 9.34 7.18 -18.54
C ASP A 241 8.02 7.42 -17.77
N SER A 242 7.10 8.18 -18.39
CA SER A 242 5.67 8.32 -18.05
C SER A 242 5.34 8.83 -16.63
N VAL A 243 4.65 9.97 -16.55
CA VAL A 243 4.10 10.58 -15.32
C VAL A 243 2.84 9.85 -14.83
N ASP A 244 2.56 8.66 -15.35
CA ASP A 244 1.30 7.97 -15.09
C ASP A 244 1.38 7.09 -13.82
N PRO A 245 0.57 7.37 -12.78
CA PRO A 245 0.62 6.62 -11.52
C PRO A 245 0.39 5.12 -11.70
N LEU A 246 -0.59 4.71 -12.53
CA LEU A 246 -0.93 3.29 -12.67
C LEU A 246 0.18 2.49 -13.36
N THR A 247 0.87 3.08 -14.34
CA THR A 247 2.01 2.46 -15.01
C THR A 247 3.18 2.29 -14.05
N ASP A 248 3.49 3.31 -13.25
CA ASP A 248 4.51 3.23 -12.19
C ASP A 248 4.15 2.15 -11.16
N MET A 249 2.90 2.11 -10.73
CA MET A 249 2.41 1.10 -9.80
C MET A 249 2.54 -0.31 -10.38
N ALA A 250 2.21 -0.50 -11.65
CA ALA A 250 2.33 -1.78 -12.32
C ALA A 250 3.78 -2.27 -12.45
N ARG A 251 4.76 -1.35 -12.58
CA ARG A 251 6.19 -1.69 -12.64
C ARG A 251 6.72 -2.35 -11.37
N VAL A 252 6.10 -2.11 -10.21
CA VAL A 252 6.51 -2.77 -8.96
C VAL A 252 6.31 -4.28 -9.04
N GLY A 253 5.31 -4.73 -9.83
CA GLY A 253 5.02 -6.14 -10.05
C GLY A 253 5.90 -6.86 -11.07
N CYS A 254 6.82 -6.13 -11.74
CA CYS A 254 7.66 -6.58 -12.86
C CYS A 254 9.09 -6.98 -12.47
#